data_AF-A0A7S0XC56-F1
#
_entry.id   AF-A0A7S0XC56-F1
#
_cell.length_a   1.000
_cell.length_b   1.000
_cell.length_c   1.000
_cell.angle_alpha   90.00
_cell.angle_beta   90.00
_cell.angle_gamma   90.00
#
_symmetry.space_group_name_H-M   'P 1'
#
loop_
_entity.id
_entity.type
_entity.pdbx_description
1 polymer ?
#
loop_
_entity_poly.entity_id
_entity_poly.type
_entity_poly.pdbx_seq_one_letter_code
_entity_poly.pdbx_strand_id
1 'polypeptide(L)'
;DSVEGTHPGVVSVWLPLVDVTSTNGCMYVVPKAADQGRGGRLEATAADESSGTPRFDRKGVRALAPAGAGTLLAWAGNTIHWGAGCSKEAAGSPRISVAFVFRKVRATATCDPRSPPLRRAEVRAGLPISRRLEVVRHAMTCFEHWYGSTAEMRARLAGAGV
;
A
#
# COMPACT_ATOMS: atom_id res chain seq x y z
N ASP A 1 -9.80 21.27 -22.31
CA ASP A 1 -10.22 19.87 -22.54
C ASP A 1 -9.51 18.89 -21.62
N SER A 2 -9.96 18.79 -20.37
CA SER A 2 -9.52 17.72 -19.47
C SER A 2 -10.61 16.67 -19.41
N VAL A 3 -10.35 15.49 -19.99
CA VAL A 3 -11.25 14.34 -19.84
C VAL A 3 -11.24 13.94 -18.36
N GLU A 4 -12.31 14.34 -17.68
CA GLU A 4 -12.61 13.94 -16.31
C GLU A 4 -12.68 12.39 -16.28
N GLY A 5 -11.76 11.75 -15.55
CA GLY A 5 -11.68 10.28 -15.44
C GLY A 5 -10.38 9.61 -15.93
N THR A 6 -9.38 10.35 -16.42
CA THR A 6 -8.14 9.74 -16.98
C THR A 6 -6.98 9.55 -15.98
N HIS A 7 -7.04 10.16 -14.79
CA HIS A 7 -5.96 10.08 -13.79
C HIS A 7 -6.43 9.38 -12.50
N PRO A 8 -5.55 8.57 -11.87
CA PRO A 8 -5.93 7.85 -10.66
C PRO A 8 -6.23 8.84 -9.51
N GLY A 9 -7.40 8.70 -8.90
CA GLY A 9 -7.78 9.44 -7.69
C GLY A 9 -7.04 8.96 -6.43
N VAL A 10 -6.51 7.74 -6.48
CA VAL A 10 -5.70 7.10 -5.43
C VAL A 10 -4.45 6.52 -6.07
N VAL A 11 -3.28 6.79 -5.49
CA VAL A 11 -2.01 6.21 -5.90
C VAL A 11 -1.38 5.54 -4.69
N SER A 12 -1.08 4.26 -4.83
CA SER A 12 -0.28 3.51 -3.86
C SER A 12 1.19 3.64 -4.26
N VAL A 13 2.03 3.97 -3.30
CA VAL A 13 3.48 4.07 -3.45
C VAL A 13 4.12 3.09 -2.47
N TRP A 14 5.09 2.33 -2.95
CA TRP A 14 5.83 1.33 -2.20
C TRP A 14 7.32 1.59 -2.35
N LEU A 15 8.01 1.68 -1.21
CA LEU A 15 9.42 1.99 -1.11
C LEU A 15 10.12 0.87 -0.34
N PRO A 16 10.92 0.01 -0.98
CA PRO A 16 11.73 -0.95 -0.27
C PRO A 16 12.90 -0.27 0.44
N LEU A 17 13.18 -0.69 1.66
CA LEU A 17 14.32 -0.23 2.47
C LEU A 17 15.52 -1.19 2.36
N VAL A 18 15.36 -2.29 1.64
CA VAL A 18 16.36 -3.32 1.33
C VAL A 18 16.24 -3.68 -0.14
N ASP A 19 17.25 -4.32 -0.72
CA ASP A 19 17.12 -4.85 -2.08
C ASP A 19 16.06 -5.95 -2.12
N VAL A 20 15.26 -5.95 -3.18
CA VAL A 20 14.09 -6.80 -3.33
C VAL A 20 14.35 -7.80 -4.43
N THR A 21 14.14 -9.07 -4.12
CA THR A 21 14.25 -10.20 -5.04
C THR A 21 12.92 -10.93 -5.16
N SER A 22 12.81 -11.84 -6.11
CA SER A 22 11.62 -12.69 -6.24
C SER A 22 11.40 -13.60 -5.02
N THR A 23 12.42 -13.82 -4.19
CA THR A 23 12.40 -14.77 -3.06
C THR A 23 12.27 -14.10 -1.70
N ASN A 24 12.62 -12.82 -1.53
CA ASN A 24 12.54 -12.15 -0.23
C ASN A 24 11.19 -11.47 0.06
N GLY A 25 10.18 -11.77 -0.75
CA GLY A 25 8.81 -11.32 -0.56
C GLY A 25 8.40 -10.14 -1.43
N CYS A 26 8.91 -9.99 -2.66
CA CYS A 26 8.52 -8.88 -3.55
C CYS A 26 7.01 -8.69 -3.73
N MET A 27 6.65 -7.50 -4.22
CA MET A 27 5.29 -7.20 -4.64
C MET A 27 5.02 -7.75 -6.03
N TYR A 28 3.80 -8.23 -6.26
CA TYR A 28 3.27 -8.61 -7.56
C TYR A 28 2.13 -7.66 -7.92
N VAL A 29 2.02 -7.33 -9.20
CA VAL A 29 0.95 -6.50 -9.75
C VAL A 29 0.33 -7.17 -10.96
N VAL A 30 -0.95 -6.89 -11.17
CA VAL A 30 -1.66 -7.21 -12.41
C VAL A 30 -1.68 -5.93 -13.26
N PRO A 31 -0.92 -5.85 -14.35
CA PRO A 31 -1.00 -4.73 -15.28
C PRO A 31 -2.41 -4.61 -15.86
N LYS A 32 -2.82 -3.40 -16.24
CA LYS A 32 -4.15 -3.14 -16.82
C LYS A 32 -4.47 -4.05 -18.02
N ALA A 33 -3.47 -4.39 -18.84
CA ALA A 33 -3.65 -5.28 -20.00
C ALA A 33 -3.99 -6.74 -19.62
N ALA A 34 -3.70 -7.14 -18.38
CA ALA A 34 -3.97 -8.47 -17.85
C ALA A 34 -5.22 -8.50 -16.93
N ASP A 35 -5.76 -7.34 -16.58
CA ASP A 35 -6.99 -7.21 -15.81
C ASP A 35 -8.21 -7.45 -16.71
N GLN A 36 -8.60 -8.72 -16.80
CA GLN A 36 -9.82 -9.18 -17.49
C GLN A 36 -11.11 -8.77 -16.76
N GLY A 37 -10.98 -8.30 -15.52
CA GLY A 37 -12.07 -8.18 -14.57
C GLY A 37 -12.73 -6.81 -14.54
N ARG A 38 -12.04 -5.70 -14.87
CA ARG A 38 -12.67 -4.37 -14.96
C ARG A 38 -11.79 -3.21 -15.42
N GLY A 39 -10.57 -3.40 -15.92
CA GLY A 39 -9.77 -2.31 -16.50
C GLY A 39 -9.67 -1.05 -15.62
N GLY A 40 -9.69 -1.20 -14.29
CA GLY A 40 -9.69 -0.08 -13.35
C GLY A 40 -11.00 0.72 -13.22
N ARG A 41 -12.18 0.13 -13.45
CA ARG A 41 -13.47 0.81 -13.14
C ARG A 41 -13.63 1.03 -11.62
N LEU A 42 -14.12 2.21 -11.25
CA LEU A 42 -14.25 2.69 -9.86
C LEU A 42 -15.39 2.02 -9.05
N GLU A 43 -16.34 1.35 -9.72
CA GLU A 43 -17.58 0.86 -9.10
C GLU A 43 -17.72 -0.66 -9.29
N ALA A 44 -17.90 -1.39 -8.18
CA ALA A 44 -18.26 -2.80 -8.19
C ALA A 44 -19.71 -2.96 -8.71
N THR A 45 -19.97 -3.99 -9.50
CA THR A 45 -21.35 -4.38 -9.84
C THR A 45 -21.81 -5.50 -8.90
N ALA A 46 -23.12 -5.62 -8.69
CA ALA A 46 -23.73 -6.66 -7.85
C ALA A 46 -23.31 -8.11 -8.21
N ALA A 47 -22.81 -8.35 -9.43
CA ALA A 47 -22.27 -9.65 -9.84
C ALA A 47 -20.86 -9.95 -9.29
N ASP A 48 -20.05 -8.93 -8.95
CA ASP A 48 -18.68 -9.10 -8.46
C ASP A 48 -18.63 -9.57 -7.00
N GLU A 49 -19.60 -9.11 -6.20
CA GLU A 49 -19.81 -9.50 -4.79
C GLU A 49 -20.06 -11.01 -4.64
N SER A 50 -20.49 -11.70 -5.70
CA SER A 50 -20.89 -13.11 -5.64
C SER A 50 -19.72 -14.11 -5.71
N SER A 51 -18.54 -13.70 -6.18
CA SER A 51 -17.41 -14.63 -6.44
C SER A 51 -16.16 -14.44 -5.58
N GLY A 52 -16.05 -13.33 -4.84
CA GLY A 52 -14.99 -13.04 -3.87
C GLY A 52 -13.55 -12.93 -4.40
N THR A 53 -13.26 -13.43 -5.61
CA THR A 53 -11.92 -13.51 -6.19
C THR A 53 -11.84 -12.69 -7.48
N PRO A 54 -10.95 -11.68 -7.56
CA PRO A 54 -10.74 -10.92 -8.79
C PRO A 54 -10.32 -11.83 -9.95
N ARG A 55 -10.91 -11.62 -11.14
CA ARG A 55 -10.54 -12.35 -12.37
C ARG A 55 -9.51 -11.58 -13.18
N PHE A 56 -8.39 -12.21 -13.50
CA PHE A 56 -7.32 -11.64 -14.32
C PHE A 56 -6.48 -12.74 -14.99
N ASP A 57 -5.78 -12.41 -16.07
CA ASP A 57 -4.82 -13.32 -16.70
C ASP A 57 -3.58 -13.49 -15.82
N ARG A 58 -3.42 -14.71 -15.28
CA ARG A 58 -2.28 -15.07 -14.44
C ARG A 58 -0.94 -14.97 -15.18
N LYS A 59 -0.91 -15.15 -16.50
CA LYS A 59 0.32 -15.00 -17.32
C LYS A 59 0.74 -13.54 -17.45
N GLY A 60 -0.20 -12.62 -17.26
CA GLY A 60 0.04 -11.18 -17.29
C GLY A 60 0.59 -10.59 -15.99
N VAL A 61 0.62 -11.36 -14.90
CA VAL A 61 1.16 -10.93 -13.60
C VAL A 61 2.64 -10.54 -13.73
N ARG A 62 3.05 -9.50 -13.02
CA ARG A 62 4.44 -9.04 -12.98
C ARG A 62 4.93 -8.93 -11.54
N ALA A 63 6.09 -9.53 -11.27
CA ALA A 63 6.85 -9.21 -10.07
C ALA A 63 7.46 -7.81 -10.21
N LEU A 64 7.49 -7.04 -9.12
CA LEU A 64 8.21 -5.76 -9.06
C LEU A 64 9.69 -5.94 -8.69
N ALA A 65 10.14 -7.18 -8.52
CA ALA A 65 11.56 -7.51 -8.40
C ALA A 65 12.21 -7.75 -9.77
N PRO A 66 13.53 -7.53 -9.90
CA PRO A 66 14.42 -6.97 -8.89
C PRO A 66 14.22 -5.46 -8.72
N ALA A 67 14.35 -4.95 -7.49
CA ALA A 67 14.35 -3.52 -7.20
C ALA A 67 15.35 -3.21 -6.09
N GLY A 68 16.19 -2.20 -6.27
CA GLY A 68 17.14 -1.77 -5.26
C GLY A 68 16.45 -1.04 -4.10
N ALA A 69 17.06 -1.06 -2.92
CA ALA A 69 16.65 -0.22 -1.79
C ALA A 69 16.51 1.24 -2.23
N GLY A 70 15.41 1.89 -1.83
CA GLY A 70 15.10 3.27 -2.20
C GLY A 70 14.40 3.44 -3.57
N THR A 71 14.18 2.37 -4.34
CA THR A 71 13.43 2.45 -5.60
C THR A 71 11.96 2.78 -5.34
N LEU A 72 11.47 3.91 -5.86
CA LEU A 72 10.06 4.28 -5.72
C LEU A 72 9.21 3.55 -6.75
N LEU A 73 8.35 2.65 -6.28
CA LEU A 73 7.39 1.90 -7.10
C LEU A 73 5.98 2.42 -6.82
N ALA A 74 5.17 2.66 -7.85
CA ALA A 74 3.84 3.21 -7.67
C ALA A 74 2.83 2.62 -8.66
N TRP A 75 1.57 2.54 -8.23
CA TRP A 75 0.46 2.06 -9.04
C TRP A 75 -0.85 2.77 -8.68
N ALA A 76 -1.82 2.72 -9.60
CA ALA A 76 -3.17 3.24 -9.35
C ALA A 76 -3.87 2.40 -8.26
N GLY A 77 -4.67 3.02 -7.40
CA GLY A 77 -5.26 2.38 -6.22
C GLY A 77 -6.19 1.19 -6.51
N ASN A 78 -6.69 1.07 -7.74
CA ASN A 78 -7.49 -0.05 -8.24
C ASN A 78 -6.65 -1.15 -8.91
N THR A 79 -5.32 -1.03 -8.94
CA THR A 79 -4.43 -2.07 -9.46
C THR A 79 -4.44 -3.25 -8.50
N ILE A 80 -4.76 -4.45 -9.00
CA ILE A 80 -4.65 -5.69 -8.20
C ILE A 80 -3.18 -5.94 -7.90
N HIS A 81 -2.85 -6.11 -6.62
CA HIS A 81 -1.48 -6.33 -6.15
C HIS A 81 -1.45 -7.09 -4.84
N TRP A 82 -0.33 -7.74 -4.55
CA TRP A 82 -0.08 -8.43 -3.28
C TRP A 82 1.42 -8.57 -3.03
N GLY A 83 1.80 -8.78 -1.77
CA GLY A 83 3.17 -9.15 -1.41
C GLY A 83 3.33 -10.67 -1.33
N ALA A 84 4.44 -11.22 -1.81
CA ALA A 84 4.78 -12.62 -1.59
C ALA A 84 5.40 -12.84 -0.19
N GLY A 85 5.41 -14.11 0.23
CA GLY A 85 6.15 -14.56 1.41
C GLY A 85 7.66 -14.53 1.16
N CYS A 86 8.42 -14.35 2.24
CA CYS A 86 9.87 -14.52 2.21
C CYS A 86 10.20 -16.03 2.26
N SER A 87 11.03 -16.50 1.33
CA SER A 87 11.49 -17.88 1.31
C SER A 87 12.49 -18.14 2.45
N LYS A 88 12.74 -19.42 2.76
CA LYS A 88 13.70 -19.78 3.83
C LYS A 88 15.12 -19.35 3.48
N GLU A 89 15.47 -19.41 2.20
CA GLU A 89 16.77 -19.04 1.66
C GLU A 89 17.01 -17.52 1.79
N ALA A 90 15.94 -16.73 1.73
CA ALA A 90 15.97 -15.28 1.88
C ALA A 90 15.74 -14.80 3.33
N ALA A 91 15.67 -15.70 4.31
CA ALA A 91 15.39 -15.35 5.71
C ALA A 91 16.42 -14.38 6.33
N GLY A 92 17.65 -14.36 5.82
CA GLY A 92 18.69 -13.41 6.24
C GLY A 92 18.51 -11.99 5.71
N SER A 93 17.61 -11.77 4.75
CA SER A 93 17.32 -10.45 4.17
C SER A 93 15.84 -10.35 3.79
N PRO A 94 14.92 -10.40 4.78
CA PRO A 94 13.49 -10.31 4.51
C PRO A 94 13.14 -8.91 4.00
N ARG A 95 12.09 -8.79 3.18
CA ARG A 95 11.57 -7.49 2.74
C ARG A 95 11.25 -6.58 3.92
N ILE A 96 11.86 -5.40 3.90
CA ILE A 96 11.50 -4.24 4.71
C ILE A 96 11.08 -3.12 3.77
N SER A 97 9.95 -2.48 4.03
CA SER A 97 9.41 -1.45 3.14
C SER A 97 8.49 -0.46 3.85
N VAL A 98 8.34 0.72 3.27
CA VAL A 98 7.31 1.70 3.65
C VAL A 98 6.33 1.85 2.50
N ALA A 99 5.04 1.93 2.82
CA ALA A 99 3.98 2.17 1.85
C ALA A 99 3.25 3.47 2.18
N PHE A 100 2.91 4.23 1.14
CA PHE A 100 2.12 5.46 1.22
C PHE A 100 0.93 5.36 0.28
N VAL A 101 -0.21 5.90 0.70
CA VAL A 101 -1.38 6.05 -0.16
C VAL A 101 -1.68 7.53 -0.31
N PHE A 102 -1.54 8.03 -1.52
CA PHE A 102 -1.89 9.40 -1.88
C PHE A 102 -3.30 9.44 -2.44
N ARG A 103 -4.12 10.37 -1.96
CA ARG A 103 -5.49 10.56 -2.42
C ARG A 103 -5.66 11.98 -2.93
N LYS A 104 -6.31 12.15 -4.08
CA LYS A 104 -6.67 13.46 -4.61
C LYS A 104 -7.78 14.06 -3.73
N VAL A 105 -7.61 15.30 -3.27
CA VAL A 105 -8.53 15.97 -2.32
C VAL A 105 -9.99 16.03 -2.78
N ARG A 106 -10.25 16.00 -4.09
CA ARG A 106 -11.60 15.97 -4.68
C ARG A 106 -12.09 14.59 -5.09
N ALA A 107 -11.29 13.54 -4.89
CA ALA A 107 -11.78 12.18 -5.07
C ALA A 107 -12.71 11.85 -3.91
N THR A 108 -13.78 11.10 -4.17
CA THR A 108 -14.70 10.50 -3.19
C THR A 108 -14.01 9.51 -2.22
N ALA A 109 -12.68 9.42 -2.27
CA ALA A 109 -11.89 8.41 -1.61
C ALA A 109 -11.65 8.82 -0.15
N THR A 110 -12.38 8.20 0.77
CA THR A 110 -12.22 8.41 2.20
C THR A 110 -10.87 7.89 2.69
N CYS A 111 -10.26 8.61 3.63
CA CYS A 111 -9.16 8.09 4.42
C CYS A 111 -9.70 7.21 5.54
N ASP A 112 -8.82 6.45 6.18
CA ASP A 112 -9.17 5.77 7.42
C ASP A 112 -9.67 6.80 8.45
N PRO A 113 -10.93 6.69 8.92
CA PRO A 113 -11.51 7.68 9.83
C PRO A 113 -10.82 7.70 11.20
N ARG A 114 -10.00 6.69 11.53
CA ARG A 114 -9.30 6.58 12.81
C ARG A 114 -8.13 7.57 12.95
N SER A 115 -7.69 8.22 11.87
CA SER A 115 -6.60 9.20 11.93
C SER A 115 -6.73 10.28 10.85
N PRO A 116 -6.49 11.57 11.19
CA PRO A 116 -6.50 12.63 10.18
C PRO A 116 -5.36 12.43 9.17
N PRO A 117 -5.62 12.63 7.87
CA PRO A 117 -4.60 12.44 6.84
C PRO A 117 -3.50 13.48 6.94
N LEU A 118 -2.27 13.06 6.65
CA LEU A 118 -1.14 13.97 6.48
C LEU A 118 -1.36 14.86 5.26
N ARG A 119 -1.29 16.17 5.45
CA ARG A 119 -1.36 17.14 4.34
C ARG A 119 0.03 17.42 3.80
N ARG A 120 0.13 17.71 2.49
CA ARG A 120 1.40 18.04 1.84
C ARG A 120 2.13 19.21 2.52
N ALA A 121 1.41 20.24 2.94
CA ALA A 121 1.99 21.38 3.64
C ALA A 121 2.59 20.99 5.00
N GLU A 122 1.88 20.16 5.77
CA GLU A 122 2.32 19.61 7.06
C GLU A 122 3.63 18.81 6.91
N VAL A 123 3.68 17.93 5.91
CA VAL A 123 4.89 17.12 5.63
C VAL A 123 6.07 18.01 5.22
N ARG A 124 5.85 19.05 4.40
CA ARG A 124 6.90 19.99 3.97
C ARG A 124 7.45 20.85 5.10
N ALA A 125 6.61 21.23 6.07
CA ALA A 125 7.02 22.00 7.23
C ALA A 125 7.87 21.17 8.21
N GLY A 126 7.87 19.84 8.06
CA GLY A 126 8.50 18.91 8.98
C GLY A 126 7.54 18.51 10.09
N LEU A 127 7.30 17.20 10.23
CA LEU A 127 6.45 16.68 11.30
C LEU A 127 7.22 16.66 12.63
N PRO A 128 6.63 17.16 13.73
CA PRO A 128 7.20 16.95 15.06
C PRO A 128 7.21 15.46 15.39
N ILE A 129 8.12 15.04 16.27
CA ILE A 129 8.30 13.62 16.61
C ILE A 129 7.01 12.99 17.17
N SER A 130 6.23 13.72 17.96
CA SER A 130 4.90 13.29 18.45
C SER A 130 3.97 12.91 17.31
N ARG A 131 3.87 13.76 16.29
CA ARG A 131 3.03 13.52 15.10
C ARG A 131 3.53 12.33 14.27
N ARG A 132 4.86 12.12 14.18
CA ARG A 132 5.43 10.93 13.53
C ARG A 132 5.05 9.65 14.28
N LEU A 133 5.12 9.66 15.60
CA LEU A 133 4.75 8.53 16.45
C LEU A 133 3.25 8.22 16.35
N GLU A 134 2.38 9.22 16.27
CA GLU A 134 0.94 9.03 16.02
C GLU A 134 0.68 8.28 14.70
N VAL A 135 1.37 8.69 13.62
CA VAL A 135 1.24 8.05 12.30
C VAL A 135 1.71 6.60 12.35
N VAL A 136 2.85 6.32 12.99
CA VAL A 136 3.36 4.96 13.17
C VAL A 136 2.38 4.11 13.98
N ARG A 137 1.88 4.62 15.12
CA ARG A 137 0.90 3.92 15.96
C ARG A 137 -0.38 3.60 15.20
N HIS A 138 -0.87 4.53 14.39
CA HIS A 138 -2.04 4.30 13.53
C HIS A 138 -1.76 3.20 12.49
N ALA A 139 -0.63 3.25 11.79
CA ALA A 139 -0.26 2.27 10.77
C ALA A 139 -0.21 0.83 11.33
N MET A 140 0.22 0.66 12.59
CA MET A 140 0.22 -0.65 13.26
C MET A 140 -1.19 -1.25 13.42
N THR A 141 -2.23 -0.42 13.55
CA THR A 141 -3.63 -0.87 13.63
C THR A 141 -4.18 -1.36 12.30
N CYS A 142 -3.55 -1.00 11.17
CA CYS A 142 -4.07 -1.30 9.84
C CYS A 142 -3.94 -2.78 9.46
N PHE A 143 -3.01 -3.52 10.09
CA PHE A 143 -2.71 -4.90 9.73
C PHE A 143 -2.85 -5.90 10.89
N GLU A 144 -3.47 -5.52 12.01
CA GLU A 144 -3.65 -6.42 13.16
C GLU A 144 -4.46 -7.67 12.81
N HIS A 145 -5.39 -7.54 11.87
CA HIS A 145 -6.19 -8.65 11.35
C HIS A 145 -5.34 -9.71 10.61
N TRP A 146 -4.10 -9.38 10.20
CA TRP A 146 -3.17 -10.31 9.56
C TRP A 146 -2.05 -10.77 10.50
N TYR A 147 -1.54 -9.87 11.37
CA TYR A 147 -0.34 -10.13 12.17
C TYR A 147 -0.59 -10.24 13.67
N GLY A 148 -1.84 -10.12 14.12
CA GLY A 148 -2.21 -10.17 15.53
C GLY A 148 -2.13 -8.82 16.23
N SER A 149 -2.28 -8.84 17.56
CA SER A 149 -2.35 -7.62 18.38
C SER A 149 -1.02 -6.86 18.38
N THR A 150 -1.11 -5.54 18.18
CA THR A 150 0.04 -4.62 18.28
C THR A 150 -0.01 -3.76 19.56
N ALA A 151 -0.88 -4.10 20.51
CA ALA A 151 -1.17 -3.30 21.69
C ALA A 151 0.07 -2.99 22.55
N GLU A 152 0.93 -3.99 22.81
CA GLU A 152 2.15 -3.81 23.60
C GLU A 152 3.08 -2.77 22.97
N MET A 153 3.38 -2.93 21.68
CA MET A 153 4.27 -2.00 20.97
C MET A 153 3.65 -0.61 20.85
N ARG A 154 2.33 -0.50 20.65
CA ARG A 154 1.65 0.81 20.69
C ARG A 154 1.73 1.48 22.06
N ALA A 155 1.65 0.71 23.15
CA ALA A 155 1.80 1.24 24.51
C ALA A 155 3.22 1.76 24.74
N ARG A 156 4.24 1.04 24.26
CA ARG A 156 5.64 1.50 24.30
C ARG A 156 5.83 2.81 23.52
N LEU A 157 5.25 2.94 22.33
CA LEU A 157 5.29 4.17 21.55
C LEU A 157 4.52 5.33 22.20
N ALA A 158 3.53 5.05 23.05
CA ALA A 158 2.80 6.06 23.82
C ALA A 158 3.60 6.52 25.06
N GLY A 159 4.32 5.60 25.71
CA GLY A 159 5.16 5.88 26.88
C GLY A 159 6.55 6.44 26.53
N ALA A 160 6.93 6.48 25.24
CA ALA A 160 8.23 6.95 24.77
C ALA A 160 8.45 8.47 24.88
N GLY A 161 7.61 9.19 25.61
CA GLY A 161 7.85 10.55 26.12
C GLY A 161 8.44 11.55 25.13
N VAL A 162 7.57 12.34 24.50
CA VAL A 162 7.91 13.68 23.99
C VAL A 162 7.21 14.67 24.89
#